data_AF-A0A9E6XY74-F1
#
_entry.id   AF-A0A9E6XY74-F1
#
_cell.length_a   1.000
_cell.length_b   1.000
_cell.length_c   1.000
_cell.angle_alpha   90.00
_cell.angle_beta   90.00
_cell.angle_gamma   90.00
#
_symmetry.space_group_name_H-M   'P 1'
#
loop_
_entity.id
_entity.type
_entity.pdbx_description
1 polymer ?
#
loop_
_entity_poly.entity_id
_entity_poly.type
_entity_poly.pdbx_seq_one_letter_code
_entity_poly.pdbx_strand_id
1 'polypeptide(L)'
;MSERLLTPPRPVAALADLFANVWQLGYVTTDLDRGIGFLRERFGLEHCVEVPTDTATFLKGDEPADWSARIAMGARGGLIVELIEPVSGEVGFYRRFLPADGSFAVRLHHLATFMALGDEAWDEMTQLLARSGLRVDYTVLIPGRVRAGYVDTSDELGHMLEICQLQDADVEFFTGLARDSA
;
A
#
# COMPACT_ATOMS: atom_id res chain seq x y z
N MET A 1 11.02 17.65 19.58
CA MET A 1 9.90 16.69 19.65
C MET A 1 9.69 16.19 18.24
N SER A 2 9.84 14.89 18.00
CA SER A 2 9.65 14.34 16.65
C SER A 2 8.18 14.32 16.30
N GLU A 3 7.84 14.84 15.14
CA GLU A 3 6.51 14.67 14.55
C GLU A 3 6.33 13.19 14.18
N ARG A 4 5.23 12.59 14.62
CA ARG A 4 4.81 11.23 14.23
C ARG A 4 4.38 11.30 12.76
N LEU A 5 4.85 10.37 11.92
CA LEU A 5 4.55 10.38 10.48
C LEU A 5 3.04 10.42 10.21
N LEU A 6 2.31 9.64 10.99
CA LEU A 6 0.86 9.57 10.93
C LEU A 6 0.29 10.33 12.11
N THR A 7 -0.39 11.44 11.83
CA THR A 7 -1.36 12.01 12.77
C THR A 7 -2.52 11.03 12.96
N PRO A 8 -3.31 11.09 14.05
CA PRO A 8 -4.51 10.27 14.14
C PRO A 8 -5.36 10.42 12.87
N PRO A 9 -5.92 9.30 12.33
CA PRO A 9 -6.62 9.36 11.06
C PRO A 9 -7.82 10.30 11.21
N ARG A 10 -8.07 11.09 10.17
CA ARG A 10 -9.36 11.80 10.12
C ARG A 10 -10.47 10.75 10.06
N PRO A 11 -11.57 10.94 10.80
CA PRO A 11 -12.72 10.06 10.68
C PRO A 11 -13.16 9.94 9.22
N VAL A 12 -13.48 8.73 8.78
CA VAL A 12 -13.95 8.48 7.41
C VAL A 12 -15.48 8.44 7.44
N ALA A 13 -16.12 9.54 7.03
CA ALA A 13 -17.57 9.64 6.91
C ALA A 13 -18.04 9.57 5.43
N ALA A 14 -17.15 9.93 4.51
CA ALA A 14 -17.33 9.83 3.07
C ALA A 14 -16.06 9.26 2.40
N LEU A 15 -16.19 8.67 1.21
CA LEU A 15 -15.04 8.13 0.49
C LEU A 15 -13.95 9.18 0.20
N ALA A 16 -14.33 10.45 0.07
CA ALA A 16 -13.38 11.54 -0.13
C ALA A 16 -12.41 11.74 1.06
N ASP A 17 -12.80 11.33 2.27
CA ASP A 17 -11.95 11.42 3.46
C ASP A 17 -10.72 10.50 3.35
N LEU A 18 -10.80 9.43 2.56
CA LEU A 18 -9.67 8.54 2.27
C LEU A 18 -8.51 9.30 1.61
N PHE A 19 -8.80 10.25 0.71
CA PHE A 19 -7.74 11.05 0.07
C PHE A 19 -7.03 11.96 1.07
N ALA A 20 -7.73 12.43 2.10
CA ALA A 20 -7.16 13.27 3.14
C ALA A 20 -6.25 12.50 4.11
N ASN A 21 -6.32 11.16 4.10
CA ASN A 21 -5.54 10.25 4.93
C ASN A 21 -4.48 9.47 4.12
N VAL A 22 -4.17 9.88 2.88
CA VAL A 22 -3.11 9.25 2.09
C VAL A 22 -1.74 9.47 2.75
N TRP A 23 -0.98 8.40 2.89
CA TRP A 23 0.34 8.40 3.54
C TRP A 23 1.43 7.67 2.75
N GLN A 24 1.05 6.87 1.74
CA GLN A 24 1.96 6.12 0.89
C GLN A 24 1.52 6.15 -0.57
N LEU A 25 2.50 6.21 -1.47
CA LEU A 25 2.32 5.89 -2.89
C LEU A 25 2.91 4.51 -3.18
N GLY A 26 2.07 3.57 -3.61
CA GLY A 26 2.49 2.23 -4.01
C GLY A 26 2.70 2.12 -5.51
N TYR A 27 3.92 1.81 -5.92
CA TYR A 27 4.29 1.54 -7.30
C TYR A 27 4.55 0.05 -7.50
N VAL A 28 4.17 -0.47 -8.66
CA VAL A 28 4.61 -1.79 -9.12
C VAL A 28 5.75 -1.66 -10.13
N THR A 29 6.64 -2.64 -10.12
CA THR A 29 7.76 -2.75 -11.07
C THR A 29 7.89 -4.17 -11.61
N THR A 30 8.43 -4.30 -12.82
CA THR A 30 8.79 -5.61 -13.39
C THR A 30 10.04 -6.22 -12.75
N ASP A 31 10.85 -5.41 -12.06
CA ASP A 31 12.14 -5.78 -11.48
C ASP A 31 12.43 -4.83 -10.30
N LEU A 32 12.52 -5.37 -9.07
CA LEU A 32 12.66 -4.56 -7.86
C LEU A 32 14.00 -3.83 -7.82
N ASP A 33 15.10 -4.53 -8.09
CA ASP A 33 16.45 -4.00 -7.95
C ASP A 33 16.67 -2.85 -8.96
N ARG A 34 16.23 -3.06 -10.21
CA ARG A 34 16.25 -2.01 -11.23
C ARG A 34 15.32 -0.85 -10.89
N GLY A 35 14.16 -1.12 -10.29
CA GLY A 35 13.22 -0.09 -9.88
C GLY A 35 13.75 0.78 -8.73
N ILE A 36 14.41 0.18 -7.74
CA ILE A 36 15.12 0.92 -6.67
C ILE A 36 16.21 1.81 -7.29
N GLY A 37 17.03 1.26 -8.19
CA GLY A 37 18.05 2.02 -8.92
C GLY A 37 17.46 3.19 -9.70
N PHE A 38 16.35 2.97 -10.40
CA PHE A 38 15.62 3.99 -11.16
C PHE A 38 15.09 5.11 -10.26
N LEU A 39 14.45 4.79 -9.13
CA LEU A 39 13.94 5.79 -8.19
C LEU A 39 15.08 6.61 -7.57
N ARG A 40 16.18 5.95 -7.21
CA ARG A 40 17.39 6.62 -6.70
C ARG A 40 18.01 7.57 -7.73
N GLU A 41 18.29 7.08 -8.93
CA GLU A 41 19.04 7.83 -9.94
C GLU A 41 18.21 8.96 -10.57
N ARG A 42 16.92 8.71 -10.81
CA ARG A 42 16.07 9.66 -11.54
C ARG A 42 15.33 10.63 -10.63
N PHE A 43 14.95 10.19 -9.43
CA PHE A 43 14.11 10.95 -8.50
C PHE A 43 14.80 11.25 -7.16
N GLY A 44 16.00 10.72 -6.92
CA GLY A 44 16.76 10.98 -5.71
C GLY A 44 16.17 10.32 -4.46
N LEU A 45 15.47 9.19 -4.60
CA LEU A 45 15.06 8.37 -3.46
C LEU A 45 16.23 7.49 -3.01
N GLU A 46 17.08 8.00 -2.11
CA GLU A 46 18.40 7.40 -1.85
C GLU A 46 18.36 6.13 -0.98
N HIS A 47 17.38 6.02 -0.10
CA HIS A 47 17.27 4.93 0.87
C HIS A 47 15.95 4.19 0.69
N CYS A 48 16.03 2.99 0.13
CA CYS A 48 14.96 2.00 0.12
C CYS A 48 15.39 0.77 0.92
N VAL A 49 14.48 0.23 1.71
CA VAL A 49 14.68 -0.98 2.52
C VAL A 49 13.73 -2.06 2.01
N GLU A 50 14.25 -3.24 1.69
CA GLU A 50 13.41 -4.41 1.40
C GLU A 50 12.68 -4.85 2.66
N VAL A 51 11.36 -5.08 2.55
CA VAL A 51 10.51 -5.52 3.66
C VAL A 51 10.14 -7.00 3.49
N PRO A 52 10.21 -7.79 4.56
CA PRO A 52 9.87 -9.20 4.50
C PRO A 52 8.36 -9.40 4.34
N THR A 53 7.96 -10.32 3.46
CA THR A 53 6.55 -10.64 3.16
C THR A 53 6.13 -12.03 3.66
N ASP A 54 7.03 -12.77 4.29
CA ASP A 54 6.87 -14.17 4.72
C ASP A 54 5.86 -14.36 5.86
N THR A 55 5.59 -13.30 6.61
CA THR A 55 4.63 -13.31 7.72
C THR A 55 3.23 -12.83 7.32
N ALA A 56 3.05 -12.39 6.07
CA ALA A 56 1.78 -11.88 5.58
C ALA A 56 0.86 -13.03 5.12
N THR A 57 -0.42 -12.93 5.46
CA THR A 57 -1.49 -13.71 4.84
C THR A 57 -2.18 -12.84 3.79
N PHE A 58 -2.32 -13.36 2.57
CA PHE A 58 -3.04 -12.69 1.50
C PHE A 58 -4.40 -13.34 1.29
N LEU A 59 -5.45 -12.53 1.26
CA LEU A 59 -6.83 -12.96 1.03
C LEU A 59 -7.33 -12.41 -0.30
N LYS A 60 -8.08 -13.23 -1.04
CA LYS A 60 -8.88 -12.83 -2.20
C LYS A 60 -10.35 -12.95 -1.83
N GLY A 61 -11.02 -11.82 -1.65
CA GLY A 61 -12.20 -11.75 -0.80
C GLY A 61 -11.83 -12.20 0.61
N ASP A 62 -12.51 -13.24 1.11
CA ASP A 62 -12.30 -13.79 2.46
C ASP A 62 -11.44 -15.07 2.48
N GLU A 63 -11.01 -15.56 1.31
CA GLU A 63 -10.29 -16.84 1.20
C GLU A 63 -8.78 -16.61 1.07
N PRO A 64 -7.94 -17.35 1.80
CA PRO A 64 -6.49 -17.32 1.61
C PRO A 64 -6.10 -17.71 0.18
N ALA A 65 -5.11 -17.01 -0.36
CA ALA A 65 -4.57 -17.33 -1.67
C ALA A 65 -3.03 -17.27 -1.68
N ASP A 66 -2.44 -18.11 -2.52
CA ASP A 66 -1.00 -18.07 -2.77
C ASP A 66 -0.63 -16.70 -3.35
N TRP A 67 0.32 -16.02 -2.72
CA TRP A 67 0.77 -14.70 -3.11
C TRP A 67 2.24 -14.52 -2.78
N SER A 68 3.02 -14.06 -3.75
CA SER A 68 4.43 -13.74 -3.56
C SER A 68 4.78 -12.46 -4.31
N ALA A 69 5.33 -11.50 -3.59
CA ALA A 69 5.89 -10.28 -4.12
C ALA A 69 7.18 -9.94 -3.36
N ARG A 70 8.09 -9.23 -4.01
CA ARG A 70 9.19 -8.55 -3.32
C ARG A 70 8.81 -7.09 -3.14
N ILE A 71 9.09 -6.52 -1.98
CA ILE A 71 8.67 -5.16 -1.66
C ILE A 71 9.87 -4.40 -1.09
N ALA A 72 10.07 -3.18 -1.57
CA ALA A 72 10.97 -2.23 -0.97
C ALA A 72 10.25 -0.92 -0.70
N MET A 73 10.61 -0.27 0.40
CA MET A 73 10.02 1.00 0.80
C MET A 73 11.12 2.01 1.05
N GLY A 74 10.94 3.20 0.47
CA GLY A 74 11.70 4.39 0.83
C GLY A 74 10.76 5.47 1.32
N ALA A 75 11.32 6.59 1.74
CA ALA A 75 10.55 7.77 2.09
C ALA A 75 11.22 9.03 1.57
N ARG A 76 10.47 10.11 1.44
CA ARG A 76 11.02 11.46 1.28
C ARG A 76 10.00 12.50 1.72
N GLY A 77 10.40 13.43 2.59
CA GLY A 77 9.53 14.52 3.03
C GLY A 77 8.27 14.05 3.77
N GLY A 78 8.34 12.90 4.46
CA GLY A 78 7.21 12.35 5.22
C GLY A 78 6.19 11.55 4.40
N LEU A 79 6.44 11.29 3.11
CA LEU A 79 5.63 10.36 2.32
C LEU A 79 6.41 9.08 2.07
N ILE A 80 5.76 7.94 2.27
CA ILE A 80 6.33 6.63 1.93
C ILE A 80 6.14 6.37 0.44
N VAL A 81 7.20 5.90 -0.21
CA VAL A 81 7.18 5.40 -1.59
C VAL A 81 7.49 3.91 -1.53
N GLU A 82 6.47 3.10 -1.79
CA GLU A 82 6.59 1.66 -1.86
C GLU A 82 6.79 1.21 -3.32
N LEU A 83 7.61 0.20 -3.50
CA LEU A 83 7.89 -0.44 -4.77
C LEU A 83 7.71 -1.95 -4.65
N ILE A 84 6.84 -2.52 -5.49
CA ILE A 84 6.43 -3.92 -5.45
C ILE A 84 6.80 -4.62 -6.75
N GLU A 85 7.52 -5.72 -6.67
CA GLU A 85 7.74 -6.66 -7.77
C GLU A 85 6.83 -7.89 -7.60
N PRO A 86 5.81 -8.10 -8.46
CA PRO A 86 4.95 -9.28 -8.40
C PRO A 86 5.66 -10.55 -8.89
N VAL A 87 5.86 -11.53 -8.01
CA VAL A 87 6.64 -12.76 -8.29
C VAL A 87 5.73 -13.91 -8.76
N SER A 88 4.80 -14.38 -7.93
CA SER A 88 3.96 -15.55 -8.24
C SER A 88 2.65 -15.57 -7.45
N GLY A 89 1.73 -16.46 -7.82
CA GLY A 89 0.40 -16.56 -7.20
C GLY A 89 -0.60 -15.51 -7.71
N GLU A 90 -1.48 -15.05 -6.82
CA GLU A 90 -2.52 -14.03 -7.05
C GLU A 90 -1.92 -12.62 -7.17
N VAL A 91 -1.15 -12.38 -8.23
CA VAL A 91 -0.50 -11.08 -8.49
C VAL A 91 -1.05 -10.38 -9.75
N GLY A 92 -2.17 -10.86 -10.28
CA GLY A 92 -2.80 -10.30 -11.49
C GLY A 92 -3.18 -8.82 -11.33
N PHE A 93 -3.63 -8.44 -10.13
CA PHE A 93 -4.01 -7.05 -9.83
C PHE A 93 -2.82 -6.08 -9.87
N TYR A 94 -1.60 -6.54 -9.56
CA TYR A 94 -0.36 -5.79 -9.80
C TYR A 94 0.04 -5.80 -11.28
N ARG A 95 0.08 -6.99 -11.90
CA ARG A 95 0.61 -7.17 -13.26
C ARG A 95 -0.16 -6.41 -14.34
N ARG A 96 -1.46 -6.18 -14.15
CA ARG A 96 -2.28 -5.43 -15.13
C ARG A 96 -1.81 -3.97 -15.33
N PHE A 97 -1.07 -3.40 -14.38
CA PHE A 97 -0.48 -2.06 -14.52
C PHE A 97 0.87 -2.08 -15.26
N LEU A 98 1.49 -3.25 -15.42
CA LEU A 98 2.81 -3.42 -16.04
C LEU A 98 2.68 -3.78 -17.53
N PRO A 99 3.71 -3.49 -18.35
CA PRO A 99 3.73 -3.89 -19.76
C PRO A 99 3.62 -5.41 -19.93
N ALA A 100 2.72 -5.84 -20.82
CA ALA A 100 2.50 -7.26 -21.10
C ALA A 100 3.71 -7.95 -21.78
N ASP A 101 4.59 -7.18 -22.40
CA ASP A 101 5.82 -7.66 -23.04
C ASP A 101 6.99 -7.87 -22.04
N GLY A 102 6.78 -7.58 -20.75
CA GLY A 102 7.81 -7.69 -19.72
C GLY A 102 8.88 -6.61 -19.80
N SER A 103 8.69 -5.57 -20.63
CA SER A 103 9.60 -4.44 -20.66
C SER A 103 9.63 -3.71 -19.32
N PHE A 104 10.80 -3.19 -18.96
CA PHE A 104 11.00 -2.55 -17.67
C PHE A 104 10.06 -1.36 -17.48
N ALA A 105 9.34 -1.36 -16.37
CA ALA A 105 8.47 -0.26 -16.00
C ALA A 105 8.35 -0.13 -14.49
N VAL A 106 8.13 1.11 -14.05
CA VAL A 106 7.62 1.48 -12.73
C VAL A 106 6.29 2.21 -12.95
N ARG A 107 5.23 1.78 -12.27
CA ARG A 107 3.85 2.25 -12.52
C ARG A 107 3.11 2.45 -11.21
N LEU A 108 2.41 3.59 -11.08
CA LEU A 108 1.56 3.82 -9.92
C LEU A 108 0.48 2.74 -9.88
N HIS A 109 0.34 2.09 -8.73
CA HIS A 109 -0.64 1.04 -8.51
C HIS A 109 -1.73 1.49 -7.56
N HIS A 110 -1.33 2.01 -6.40
CA HIS A 110 -2.29 2.37 -5.37
C HIS A 110 -1.86 3.60 -4.57
N LEU A 111 -2.85 4.26 -3.98
CA LEU A 111 -2.64 5.20 -2.87
C LEU A 111 -3.03 4.48 -1.59
N ALA A 112 -2.11 4.39 -0.63
CA ALA A 112 -2.46 3.85 0.68
C ALA A 112 -2.98 4.98 1.57
N THR A 113 -4.13 4.74 2.17
CA THR A 113 -4.80 5.59 3.14
C THR A 113 -4.86 4.85 4.46
N PHE A 114 -4.68 5.55 5.58
CA PHE A 114 -4.83 4.93 6.89
C PHE A 114 -6.17 5.32 7.53
N MET A 115 -6.73 4.43 8.33
CA MET A 115 -8.01 4.62 9.02
C MET A 115 -7.95 4.16 10.48
N ALA A 116 -9.02 4.40 11.22
CA ALA A 116 -9.14 3.93 12.61
C ALA A 116 -9.04 2.40 12.70
N LEU A 117 -8.48 1.92 13.81
CA LEU A 117 -8.33 0.49 14.11
C LEU A 117 -9.65 -0.14 14.57
N GLY A 118 -9.73 -1.48 14.46
CA GLY A 118 -10.82 -2.29 15.01
C GLY A 118 -11.81 -2.78 13.95
N ASP A 119 -12.47 -3.89 14.25
CA ASP A 119 -13.40 -4.54 13.33
C ASP A 119 -14.64 -3.67 13.06
N GLU A 120 -15.14 -2.93 14.05
CA GLU A 120 -16.27 -2.00 13.88
C GLU A 120 -15.96 -0.93 12.82
N ALA A 121 -14.78 -0.28 12.90
CA ALA A 121 -14.36 0.71 11.91
C ALA A 121 -14.20 0.08 10.52
N TRP A 122 -13.70 -1.16 10.45
CA TRP A 122 -13.55 -1.90 9.20
C TRP A 122 -14.91 -2.22 8.57
N ASP A 123 -15.88 -2.65 9.37
CA ASP A 123 -17.25 -2.93 8.94
C ASP A 123 -17.96 -1.66 8.45
N GLU A 124 -17.80 -0.54 9.16
CA GLU A 124 -18.34 0.76 8.72
C GLU A 124 -17.76 1.19 7.36
N MET A 125 -16.45 1.02 7.19
CA MET A 125 -15.74 1.34 5.94
C MET A 125 -16.21 0.45 4.79
N THR A 126 -16.31 -0.86 4.99
CA THR A 126 -16.79 -1.80 3.96
C THR A 126 -18.25 -1.53 3.58
N GLN A 127 -19.11 -1.17 4.54
CA GLN A 127 -20.48 -0.73 4.25
C GLN A 127 -20.52 0.58 3.46
N LEU A 128 -19.62 1.53 3.75
CA LEU A 128 -19.51 2.78 2.99
C LEU A 128 -19.06 2.54 1.54
N LEU A 129 -18.11 1.64 1.32
CA LEU A 129 -17.71 1.18 -0.02
C LEU A 129 -18.90 0.56 -0.75
N ALA A 130 -19.60 -0.38 -0.11
CA ALA A 130 -20.74 -1.08 -0.69
C ALA A 130 -21.87 -0.14 -1.12
N ARG A 131 -22.16 0.91 -0.34
CA ARG A 131 -23.14 1.96 -0.72
C ARG A 131 -22.76 2.70 -2.00
N SER A 132 -21.49 2.68 -2.36
CA SER A 132 -20.94 3.32 -3.57
C SER A 132 -20.65 2.32 -4.69
N GLY A 133 -21.05 1.05 -4.54
CA GLY A 133 -20.79 -0.01 -5.52
C GLY A 133 -19.34 -0.54 -5.51
N LEU A 134 -18.55 -0.17 -4.52
CA LEU A 134 -17.16 -0.62 -4.35
C LEU A 134 -17.08 -1.74 -3.30
N ARG A 135 -15.95 -2.45 -3.28
CA ARG A 135 -15.66 -3.48 -2.28
C ARG A 135 -14.15 -3.65 -2.10
N VAL A 136 -13.75 -4.31 -1.01
CA VAL A 136 -12.38 -4.80 -0.84
C VAL A 136 -12.25 -6.12 -1.59
N ASP A 137 -11.42 -6.17 -2.62
CA ASP A 137 -11.20 -7.39 -3.43
C ASP A 137 -10.06 -8.26 -2.87
N TYR A 138 -9.06 -7.62 -2.24
CA TYR A 138 -7.90 -8.29 -1.67
C TYR A 138 -7.55 -7.72 -0.31
N THR A 139 -7.05 -8.57 0.59
CA THR A 139 -6.58 -8.12 1.91
C THR A 139 -5.21 -8.71 2.23
N VAL A 140 -4.26 -7.86 2.63
CA VAL A 140 -3.02 -8.27 3.28
C VAL A 140 -3.21 -8.18 4.78
N LEU A 141 -2.96 -9.29 5.48
CA LEU A 141 -3.02 -9.38 6.94
C LEU A 141 -1.64 -9.73 7.49
N ILE A 142 -1.11 -8.89 8.36
CA ILE A 142 0.05 -9.18 9.20
C ILE A 142 -0.46 -9.21 10.64
N PRO A 143 -0.54 -10.38 11.29
CA PRO A 143 -1.14 -10.51 12.62
C PRO A 143 -0.56 -9.53 13.64
N GLY A 144 -1.44 -8.78 14.30
CA GLY A 144 -1.06 -7.78 15.31
C GLY A 144 -0.33 -6.55 14.76
N ARG A 145 -0.32 -6.36 13.44
CA ARG A 145 0.47 -5.32 12.77
C ARG A 145 -0.31 -4.54 11.71
N VAL A 146 -0.81 -5.23 10.70
CA VAL A 146 -1.44 -4.59 9.53
C VAL A 146 -2.68 -5.35 9.10
N ARG A 147 -3.74 -4.61 8.77
CA ARG A 147 -4.81 -5.05 7.86
C ARG A 147 -4.90 -4.03 6.74
N ALA A 148 -4.61 -4.43 5.52
CA ALA A 148 -4.60 -3.55 4.35
C ALA A 148 -5.51 -4.12 3.25
N GLY A 149 -6.57 -3.41 2.91
CA GLY A 149 -7.58 -3.85 1.93
C GLY A 149 -7.48 -3.07 0.63
N TYR A 150 -7.40 -3.78 -0.48
CA TYR A 150 -7.35 -3.18 -1.81
C TYR A 150 -8.76 -3.06 -2.39
N VAL A 151 -9.10 -1.84 -2.80
CA VAL A 151 -10.33 -1.50 -3.52
C VAL A 151 -9.95 -1.16 -4.95
N ASP A 152 -10.55 -1.86 -5.91
CA ASP A 152 -10.35 -1.54 -7.30
C ASP A 152 -11.11 -0.26 -7.68
N THR A 153 -10.36 0.81 -7.93
CA THR A 153 -10.85 2.09 -8.44
C THR A 153 -10.11 2.47 -9.72
N SER A 154 -9.47 1.51 -10.40
CA SER A 154 -8.55 1.82 -11.51
C SER A 154 -9.26 2.37 -12.73
N ASP A 155 -10.52 1.97 -12.96
CA ASP A 155 -11.30 2.43 -14.11
C ASP A 155 -11.79 3.89 -13.91
N GLU A 156 -12.06 4.29 -12.66
CA GLU A 156 -12.53 5.62 -12.31
C GLU A 156 -11.39 6.62 -12.04
N LEU A 157 -10.34 6.18 -11.34
CA LEU A 157 -9.27 7.04 -10.81
C LEU A 157 -7.90 6.78 -11.44
N GLY A 158 -7.75 5.68 -12.18
CA GLY A 158 -6.46 5.27 -12.76
C GLY A 158 -5.50 4.57 -11.76
N HIS A 159 -5.92 4.36 -10.52
CA HIS A 159 -5.18 3.65 -9.48
C HIS A 159 -6.15 2.92 -8.54
N MET A 160 -5.66 1.96 -7.77
CA MET A 160 -6.40 1.34 -6.67
C MET A 160 -6.31 2.21 -5.40
N LEU A 161 -7.18 1.96 -4.43
CA LEU A 161 -7.01 2.44 -3.06
C LEU A 161 -6.61 1.26 -2.18
N GLU A 162 -5.65 1.48 -1.30
CA GLU A 162 -5.32 0.54 -0.23
C GLU A 162 -5.72 1.17 1.11
N ILE A 163 -6.67 0.54 1.80
CA ILE A 163 -7.20 1.02 3.08
C ILE A 163 -6.53 0.26 4.22
N CYS A 164 -5.74 0.98 5.02
CA CYS A 164 -4.86 0.40 6.01
C CYS A 164 -5.32 0.69 7.44
N GLN A 165 -5.44 -0.37 8.23
CA GLN A 165 -5.39 -0.34 9.69
C GLN A 165 -3.96 -0.70 10.12
N LEU A 166 -3.20 0.31 10.54
CA LEU A 166 -1.80 0.17 10.97
C LEU A 166 -1.72 0.24 12.49
N GLN A 167 -1.18 -0.81 13.12
CA GLN A 167 -0.93 -0.82 14.55
C GLN A 167 0.27 0.08 14.90
N ASP A 168 0.39 0.47 16.17
CA ASP A 168 1.41 1.42 16.61
C ASP A 168 2.84 1.01 16.22
N ALA A 169 3.16 -0.29 16.27
CA ALA A 169 4.47 -0.81 15.85
C ALA A 169 4.79 -0.51 14.38
N ASP A 170 3.81 -0.59 13.48
CA ASP A 170 3.98 -0.27 12.07
C ASP A 170 4.06 1.24 11.85
N VAL A 171 3.27 2.03 12.59
CA VAL A 171 3.38 3.49 12.56
C VAL A 171 4.77 3.95 13.01
N GLU A 172 5.34 3.34 14.03
CA GLU A 172 6.71 3.61 14.49
C GLU A 172 7.75 3.21 13.44
N PHE A 173 7.61 2.05 12.81
CA PHE A 173 8.48 1.61 11.73
C PHE A 173 8.50 2.63 10.57
N PHE A 174 7.34 3.01 10.05
CA PHE A 174 7.26 3.99 8.97
C PHE A 174 7.75 5.38 9.39
N THR A 175 7.52 5.77 10.64
CA THR A 175 8.09 7.01 11.19
C THR A 175 9.62 6.99 11.21
N GLY A 176 10.22 5.84 11.54
CA GLY A 176 11.67 5.64 11.43
C GLY A 176 12.15 5.77 9.99
N LEU A 177 11.52 5.05 9.06
CA LEU A 177 11.86 5.09 7.64
C LEU A 177 11.78 6.52 7.06
N ALA A 178 10.74 7.28 7.44
CA ALA A 178 10.57 8.66 7.02
C ALA A 178 11.61 9.61 7.61
N ARG A 179 12.03 9.40 8.86
CA ARG A 179 13.11 10.18 9.48
C ARG A 179 14.46 9.93 8.81
N ASP A 180 14.72 8.68 8.45
CA ASP A 180 16.01 8.27 7.89
C ASP A 180 16.13 8.60 6.40
N SER A 181 15.05 9.12 5.79
CA SER A 181 15.08 9.68 4.45
C SER A 181 15.62 11.12 4.43
N ALA A 182 16.64 11.36 3.59
CA ALA A 182 17.30 12.65 3.40
C ALA A 182 16.45 13.69 2.64
#